data_AF-A0A165BXG0-F1
#
_entry.id   AF-A0A165BXG0-F1
#
_cell.length_a   1.000
_cell.length_b   1.000
_cell.length_c   1.000
_cell.angle_alpha   90.00
_cell.angle_beta   90.00
_cell.angle_gamma   90.00
#
_symmetry.space_group_name_H-M   'P 1'
#
loop_
_entity.id
_entity.type
_entity.pdbx_description
1 polymer ?
#
loop_
_entity_poly.entity_id
_entity_poly.type
_entity_poly.pdbx_seq_one_letter_code
_entity_poly.pdbx_strand_id
1 'polypeptide(L)'
;PLVPATGHAQKVCNGVHVRLPGARNPYMAYPFAMHKDGLPWDVRISNLALWARSVSCARTVAAQDTACTHCTSVLSNPILLNILKRMEHGVPAKANHAYHGPEGMIWHLRQKSKAMTSMRRNAWNMTKKLARRARTLDEHKK
;
A
#
# COMPACT_ATOMS: atom_id res chain seq x y z
N PRO A 1 8.91 57.60 8.81
CA PRO A 1 8.23 56.44 9.45
C PRO A 1 8.70 55.13 8.83
N LEU A 2 9.61 54.44 9.52
CA LEU A 2 10.03 53.09 9.13
C LEU A 2 8.90 52.13 9.51
N VAL A 3 8.22 51.58 8.51
CA VAL A 3 7.28 50.48 8.70
C VAL A 3 8.10 49.29 9.20
N PRO A 4 7.82 48.71 10.37
CA PRO A 4 8.52 47.51 10.78
C PRO A 4 8.11 46.39 9.83
N ALA A 5 9.08 45.84 9.11
CA ALA A 5 8.89 44.62 8.37
C ALA A 5 8.51 43.53 9.38
N THR A 6 7.22 43.23 9.48
CA THR A 6 6.68 42.06 10.18
C THR A 6 7.02 40.80 9.39
N GLY A 7 8.30 40.60 9.11
CA GLY A 7 8.82 39.34 8.60
C GLY A 7 8.82 38.36 9.77
N HIS A 8 7.68 37.71 10.04
CA HIS A 8 7.67 36.56 10.93
C HIS A 8 8.75 35.59 10.44
N ALA A 9 9.63 35.16 11.35
CA ALA A 9 10.69 34.21 11.03
C ALA A 9 10.09 33.02 10.27
N GLN A 10 10.64 32.71 9.10
CA GLN A 10 10.19 31.59 8.27
C GLN A 10 11.16 30.43 8.42
N LYS A 11 10.63 29.21 8.32
CA LYS A 11 11.40 27.97 8.24
C LYS A 11 10.95 27.12 7.07
N VAL A 12 11.72 26.09 6.76
CA VAL A 12 11.39 25.13 5.69
C VAL A 12 10.15 24.31 6.07
N CYS A 13 9.17 24.24 5.16
CA CYS A 13 8.00 23.39 5.29
C CYS A 13 8.34 21.96 4.82
N ASN A 14 8.43 21.04 5.78
CA ASN A 14 8.74 19.63 5.53
C ASN A 14 7.53 18.78 5.12
N GLY A 15 6.35 19.40 4.98
CA GLY A 15 5.08 18.72 4.80
C GLY A 15 4.48 18.26 6.12
N VAL A 16 3.45 17.42 6.03
CA VAL A 16 2.76 16.84 7.17
C VAL A 16 3.13 15.39 7.38
N HIS A 17 3.21 14.98 8.64
CA HIS A 17 3.36 13.58 9.01
C HIS A 17 2.01 12.86 8.84
N VAL A 18 2.01 11.76 8.09
CA VAL A 18 0.84 10.93 7.88
C VAL A 18 0.90 9.74 8.82
N ARG A 19 0.00 9.70 9.80
CA ARG A 19 -0.08 8.58 10.73
C ARG A 19 -0.65 7.36 10.03
N LEU A 20 0.11 6.28 10.00
CA LEU A 20 -0.31 5.02 9.40
C LEU A 20 -1.10 4.18 10.42
N PRO A 21 -2.19 3.53 9.98
CA PRO A 21 -2.94 2.60 10.82
C PRO A 21 -2.05 1.41 11.21
N GLY A 22 -2.13 0.98 12.47
CA GLY A 22 -1.41 -0.20 12.98
C GLY A 22 0.12 -0.12 12.95
N ALA A 23 0.70 1.09 12.89
CA ALA A 23 2.16 1.29 12.78
C ALA A 23 2.81 0.51 11.62
N ARG A 24 2.06 0.28 10.53
CA ARG A 24 2.55 -0.47 9.36
C ARG A 24 3.70 0.25 8.68
N ASN A 25 4.61 -0.51 8.08
CA ASN A 25 5.69 0.04 7.28
C ASN A 25 5.13 0.67 5.98
N PRO A 26 5.32 1.98 5.72
CA PRO A 26 4.81 2.65 4.53
C PRO A 26 5.29 2.03 3.21
N TYR A 27 6.52 1.50 3.19
CA TYR A 27 7.06 0.82 2.00
C TYR A 27 6.31 -0.45 1.65
N MET A 28 5.72 -1.11 2.65
CA MET A 28 5.05 -2.41 2.50
C MET A 28 3.54 -2.28 2.36
N ALA A 29 2.95 -1.27 3.00
CA ALA A 29 1.50 -1.14 3.13
C ALA A 29 0.82 -0.64 1.86
N TYR A 30 1.47 0.25 1.08
CA TYR A 30 0.88 0.80 -0.14
C TYR A 30 1.96 1.13 -1.19
N PRO A 31 1.70 0.88 -2.48
CA PRO A 31 2.70 1.05 -3.52
C PRO A 31 2.75 2.50 -4.01
N PHE A 32 3.17 3.45 -3.17
CA PHE A 32 3.18 4.89 -3.51
C PHE A 32 3.90 5.22 -4.83
N ALA A 33 5.00 4.51 -5.12
CA ALA A 33 5.74 4.68 -6.37
C ALA A 33 4.89 4.44 -7.63
N MET A 34 3.88 3.57 -7.55
CA MET A 34 2.98 3.24 -8.66
C MET A 34 1.91 4.33 -8.90
N HIS A 35 1.73 5.26 -7.96
CA HIS A 35 0.68 6.29 -8.02
C HIS A 35 1.23 7.71 -8.06
N LYS A 36 2.54 7.88 -8.23
CA LYS A 36 3.22 9.18 -8.10
C LYS A 36 2.54 10.30 -8.90
N ASP A 37 2.18 10.04 -10.15
CA ASP A 37 1.64 11.07 -11.05
C ASP A 37 0.16 11.42 -10.76
N GLY A 38 -0.52 10.62 -9.93
CA GLY A 38 -1.93 10.83 -9.57
C GLY A 38 -2.14 11.49 -8.21
N LEU A 39 -1.08 11.79 -7.46
CA LEU A 39 -1.18 12.36 -6.12
C LEU A 39 -0.99 13.89 -6.16
N PRO A 40 -1.91 14.68 -5.56
CA PRO A 40 -1.72 16.13 -5.42
C PRO A 40 -0.70 16.51 -4.32
N TRP A 41 0.18 15.58 -3.94
CA TRP A 41 1.26 15.78 -2.98
C TRP A 41 2.45 14.86 -3.28
N ASP A 42 3.64 15.34 -2.94
CA ASP A 42 4.85 14.54 -2.87
C ASP A 42 4.78 13.59 -1.67
N VAL A 43 5.23 12.35 -1.87
CA VAL A 43 5.44 11.38 -0.80
C VAL A 43 6.92 11.33 -0.45
N ARG A 44 7.21 11.44 0.85
CA ARG A 44 8.54 11.19 1.39
C ARG A 44 8.43 10.16 2.52
N ILE A 45 9.20 9.10 2.41
CA ILE A 45 9.31 8.09 3.47
C ILE A 45 10.71 8.22 4.07
N SER A 46 10.81 8.39 5.37
CA SER A 46 12.07 8.47 6.10
C SER A 46 11.90 7.91 7.50
N ASN A 47 12.84 7.10 7.97
CA ASN A 47 12.78 6.44 9.28
C ASN A 47 11.44 5.70 9.52
N LEU A 48 10.94 5.01 8.48
CA LEU A 48 9.64 4.33 8.46
C LEU A 48 8.42 5.24 8.70
N ALA A 49 8.60 6.56 8.73
CA ALA A 49 7.53 7.53 8.82
C ALA A 49 7.15 8.02 7.42
N LEU A 50 5.84 8.19 7.20
CA LEU A 50 5.29 8.73 5.97
C LEU A 50 5.07 10.23 6.12
N TRP A 51 5.56 11.00 5.16
CA TRP A 51 5.37 12.43 5.06
C TRP A 51 4.72 12.76 3.72
N ALA A 52 3.77 13.68 3.74
CA ALA A 52 3.11 14.19 2.56
C ALA A 52 3.32 15.70 2.46
N ARG A 53 3.75 16.19 1.30
CA ARG A 53 3.92 17.61 1.05
C ARG A 53 3.14 18.01 -0.19
N SER A 54 2.17 18.90 -0.05
CA SER A 54 1.37 19.35 -1.19
C SER A 54 2.26 19.90 -2.31
N VAL A 55 1.89 19.63 -3.57
CA VAL A 55 2.56 20.22 -4.73
C VAL A 55 2.43 21.74 -4.77
N SER A 56 1.38 22.29 -4.14
CA SER A 56 1.14 23.72 -3.96
C SER A 56 1.89 24.31 -2.75
N CYS A 57 2.76 23.55 -2.09
CA CYS A 57 3.55 24.03 -0.97
C CYS A 57 4.60 25.05 -1.44
N ALA A 58 4.57 26.26 -0.88
CA ALA A 58 5.58 27.30 -1.07
C ALA A 58 6.96 26.95 -0.46
N ARG A 59 7.11 25.77 0.14
CA ARG A 59 8.31 25.24 0.82
C ARG A 59 8.76 26.01 2.06
N THR A 60 8.07 27.08 2.43
CA THR A 60 8.27 27.82 3.67
C THR A 60 6.99 27.83 4.50
N VAL A 61 7.16 28.01 5.81
CA VAL A 61 6.07 28.17 6.78
C VAL A 61 6.55 29.07 7.92
N ALA A 62 5.62 29.72 8.63
CA ALA A 62 5.96 30.50 9.81
C ALA A 62 6.65 29.63 10.87
N ALA A 63 7.60 30.20 11.62
CA ALA A 63 8.44 29.45 12.54
C ALA A 63 7.65 28.67 13.60
N GLN A 64 6.50 29.18 14.03
CA GLN A 64 5.62 28.53 15.01
C GLN A 64 4.83 27.33 14.44
N ASP A 65 4.63 27.28 13.13
CA ASP A 65 3.77 26.27 12.50
C ASP A 65 4.57 25.04 12.12
N THR A 66 3.93 23.87 12.14
CA THR A 66 4.59 22.61 11.73
C THR A 66 4.63 22.45 10.22
N ALA A 67 3.55 22.84 9.53
CA ALA A 67 3.40 22.77 8.08
C ALA A 67 2.45 23.86 7.57
N CYS A 68 2.57 24.23 6.30
CA CYS A 68 1.67 25.22 5.69
C CYS A 68 0.25 24.66 5.47
N THR A 69 -0.72 25.54 5.27
CA THR A 69 -2.14 25.20 5.06
C THR A 69 -2.36 24.19 3.92
N HIS A 70 -1.65 24.34 2.80
CA HIS A 70 -1.70 23.39 1.69
C HIS A 70 -1.20 21.98 2.07
N CYS A 71 -0.19 21.87 2.93
CA CYS A 71 0.26 20.56 3.40
C CYS A 71 -0.71 19.97 4.43
N THR A 72 -1.28 20.80 5.31
CA THR A 72 -2.29 20.37 6.28
C THR A 72 -3.56 19.86 5.61
N SER A 73 -3.99 20.47 4.50
CA SER A 73 -5.17 20.01 3.75
C SER A 73 -4.99 18.64 3.08
N VAL A 74 -3.75 18.14 2.94
CA VAL A 74 -3.51 16.78 2.46
C VAL A 74 -4.11 15.74 3.40
N LEU A 75 -4.13 16.00 4.71
CA LEU A 75 -4.68 15.06 5.70
C LEU A 75 -6.18 14.82 5.55
N SER A 76 -6.92 15.80 5.00
CA SER A 76 -8.35 15.67 4.70
C SER A 76 -8.62 15.31 3.23
N ASN A 77 -7.59 15.06 2.43
CA ASN A 77 -7.76 14.73 1.02
C ASN A 77 -8.41 13.34 0.86
N PRO A 78 -9.51 13.21 0.08
CA PRO A 78 -10.21 11.94 -0.13
C PRO A 78 -9.33 10.81 -0.68
N ILE A 79 -8.32 11.14 -1.50
CA ILE A 79 -7.38 10.15 -2.03
C ILE A 79 -6.52 9.59 -0.89
N LEU A 80 -6.00 10.45 0.00
CA LEU A 80 -5.18 10.00 1.13
C LEU A 80 -6.01 9.15 2.09
N LEU A 81 -7.23 9.58 2.42
CA LEU A 81 -8.14 8.83 3.29
C LEU A 81 -8.44 7.44 2.73
N ASN A 82 -8.66 7.33 1.41
CA ASN A 82 -8.85 6.03 0.76
C ASN A 82 -7.59 5.16 0.78
N ILE A 83 -6.40 5.76 0.64
CA ILE A 83 -5.12 5.04 0.79
C ILE A 83 -5.00 4.48 2.21
N LEU A 84 -5.24 5.31 3.23
CA LEU A 84 -5.19 4.89 4.64
C LEU A 84 -6.20 3.78 4.92
N LYS A 85 -7.43 3.87 4.41
CA LYS A 85 -8.44 2.82 4.53
C LYS A 85 -7.99 1.49 3.94
N ARG A 86 -7.30 1.51 2.79
CA ARG A 86 -6.72 0.30 2.16
C ARG A 86 -5.54 -0.25 2.94
N MET A 87 -4.73 0.63 3.54
CA MET A 87 -3.67 0.21 4.45
C MET A 87 -4.23 -0.36 5.76
N GLU A 88 -5.43 0.02 6.19
CA GLU A 88 -6.03 -0.51 7.41
C GLU A 88 -6.72 -1.86 7.17
N HIS A 89 -7.64 -1.89 6.20
CA HIS A 89 -8.52 -3.04 5.98
C HIS A 89 -8.06 -3.97 4.85
N GLY A 90 -6.94 -3.63 4.21
CA GLY A 90 -6.47 -4.31 3.01
C GLY A 90 -7.15 -3.80 1.74
N VAL A 91 -6.64 -4.29 0.62
CA VAL A 91 -7.13 -3.96 -0.72
C VAL A 91 -8.08 -5.07 -1.17
N PRO A 92 -9.28 -4.75 -1.68
CA PRO A 92 -10.23 -5.76 -2.14
C PRO A 92 -9.60 -6.71 -3.16
N ALA A 93 -9.93 -7.99 -3.11
CA ALA A 93 -9.32 -9.01 -3.98
C ALA A 93 -9.52 -8.75 -5.49
N LYS A 94 -10.59 -8.03 -5.86
CA LYS A 94 -10.91 -7.66 -7.25
C LYS A 94 -10.28 -6.33 -7.68
N ALA A 95 -9.63 -5.59 -6.78
CA ALA A 95 -8.98 -4.34 -7.14
C ALA A 95 -7.76 -4.60 -8.02
N ASN A 96 -7.37 -3.57 -8.80
CA ASN A 96 -6.18 -3.64 -9.63
C ASN A 96 -4.93 -3.94 -8.77
N HIS A 97 -4.07 -4.84 -9.25
CA HIS A 97 -2.80 -5.20 -8.63
C HIS A 97 -1.90 -4.00 -8.30
N ALA A 98 -2.00 -2.91 -9.07
CA ALA A 98 -1.29 -1.66 -8.81
C ALA A 98 -1.62 -1.02 -7.45
N TYR A 99 -2.70 -1.44 -6.77
CA TYR A 99 -3.06 -0.96 -5.43
C TYR A 99 -2.54 -1.84 -4.31
N HIS A 100 -2.09 -3.05 -4.60
CA HIS A 100 -1.55 -3.94 -3.59
C HIS A 100 -0.09 -3.55 -3.30
N GLY A 101 0.16 -3.09 -2.08
CA GLY A 101 1.53 -2.93 -1.58
C GLY A 101 2.26 -4.28 -1.55
N PRO A 102 3.59 -4.28 -1.38
CA PRO A 102 4.40 -5.50 -1.31
C PRO A 102 3.84 -6.56 -0.35
N GLU A 103 3.31 -6.15 0.81
CA GLU A 103 2.71 -7.08 1.77
C GLU A 103 1.47 -7.79 1.22
N GLY A 104 0.58 -7.04 0.55
CA GLY A 104 -0.60 -7.61 -0.09
C GLY A 104 -0.23 -8.55 -1.23
N MET A 105 0.82 -8.23 -1.99
CA MET A 105 1.30 -9.10 -3.07
C MET A 105 1.89 -10.41 -2.53
N ILE A 106 2.72 -10.34 -1.48
CA ILE A 106 3.25 -11.53 -0.79
C ILE A 106 2.11 -12.41 -0.29
N TRP A 107 1.07 -11.82 0.30
CA TRP A 107 -0.10 -12.55 0.75
C TRP A 107 -0.78 -13.30 -0.41
N HIS A 108 -1.04 -12.62 -1.52
CA HIS A 108 -1.63 -13.24 -2.71
C HIS A 108 -0.78 -14.38 -3.29
N LEU A 109 0.54 -14.19 -3.36
CA LEU A 109 1.47 -15.22 -3.82
C LEU A 109 1.43 -16.47 -2.93
N ARG A 110 1.35 -16.29 -1.61
CA ARG A 110 1.19 -17.40 -0.66
C ARG A 110 -0.13 -18.14 -0.87
N GLN A 111 -1.24 -17.43 -1.07
CA GLN A 111 -2.54 -18.06 -1.33
C GLN A 111 -2.54 -18.86 -2.64
N LYS A 112 -1.99 -18.28 -3.72
CA LYS A 112 -1.85 -18.97 -5.00
C LYS A 112 -0.95 -20.21 -4.89
N SER A 113 0.16 -20.11 -4.17
CA SER A 113 1.07 -21.25 -3.94
C SER A 113 0.38 -22.37 -3.18
N LYS A 114 -0.40 -22.05 -2.14
CA LYS A 114 -1.21 -23.02 -1.39
C LYS A 114 -2.24 -23.73 -2.29
N ALA A 115 -2.93 -22.98 -3.13
CA ALA A 115 -3.90 -23.53 -4.08
C ALA A 115 -3.25 -24.47 -5.10
N MET A 116 -2.11 -24.09 -5.69
CA MET A 116 -1.37 -24.92 -6.63
C MET A 116 -0.91 -26.24 -5.99
N THR A 117 -0.37 -26.20 -4.78
CA THR A 117 0.02 -27.41 -4.04
C THR A 117 -1.18 -28.32 -3.77
N SER A 118 -2.33 -27.74 -3.45
CA SER A 118 -3.57 -28.50 -3.27
C SER A 118 -4.00 -29.21 -4.57
N MET A 119 -4.02 -28.49 -5.69
CA MET A 119 -4.37 -29.04 -7.00
C MET A 119 -3.42 -30.17 -7.43
N ARG A 120 -2.11 -30.00 -7.23
CA ARG A 120 -1.11 -31.04 -7.51
C ARG A 120 -1.36 -32.32 -6.71
N ARG A 121 -1.64 -32.20 -5.41
CA ARG A 121 -1.98 -33.35 -4.56
C ARG A 121 -3.26 -34.05 -5.01
N ASN A 122 -4.29 -33.29 -5.38
CA ASN A 122 -5.55 -33.85 -5.86
C ASN A 122 -5.36 -34.60 -7.18
N ALA A 123 -4.63 -34.01 -8.13
CA ALA A 123 -4.30 -34.66 -9.40
C ALA A 123 -3.56 -35.98 -9.16
N TRP A 124 -2.54 -35.98 -8.32
CA TRP A 124 -1.78 -37.19 -7.97
C TRP A 124 -2.66 -38.29 -7.36
N ASN A 125 -3.52 -37.92 -6.40
CA ASN A 125 -4.44 -38.88 -5.77
C ASN A 125 -5.45 -39.44 -6.76
N MET A 126 -5.94 -38.63 -7.70
CA MET A 126 -6.84 -39.08 -8.76
C MET A 126 -6.13 -40.05 -9.71
N THR A 127 -4.91 -39.75 -10.15
CA THR A 127 -4.11 -40.65 -10.98
C THR A 127 -3.89 -42.00 -10.28
N LYS A 128 -3.52 -42.00 -8.99
CA LYS A 128 -3.38 -43.23 -8.21
C LYS A 128 -4.68 -44.03 -8.14
N LYS A 129 -5.82 -43.36 -7.91
CA LYS A 129 -7.15 -44.00 -7.84
C LYS A 129 -7.53 -44.63 -9.18
N LEU A 130 -7.27 -43.94 -10.28
CA LEU A 130 -7.52 -44.44 -11.64
C LEU A 130 -6.64 -45.65 -11.97
N ALA A 131 -5.33 -45.57 -11.69
CA ALA A 131 -4.41 -46.68 -11.91
C ALA A 131 -4.82 -47.94 -11.14
N ARG A 132 -5.25 -47.78 -9.88
CA ARG A 132 -5.78 -48.91 -9.08
C ARG A 132 -7.02 -49.53 -9.70
N ARG A 133 -7.97 -48.70 -10.16
CA ARG A 133 -9.20 -49.17 -10.81
C ARG A 133 -8.92 -49.88 -12.14
N ALA A 134 -8.01 -49.35 -12.95
CA ALA A 134 -7.60 -49.98 -14.20
C ALA A 134 -7.04 -51.39 -13.95
N ARG A 135 -6.14 -51.54 -12.97
CA ARG A 135 -5.60 -52.85 -12.59
C ARG A 135 -6.69 -53.83 -12.15
N THR A 136 -7.61 -53.40 -11.29
CA THR A 136 -8.73 -54.24 -10.84
C THR A 136 -9.62 -54.68 -12.02
N LEU A 137 -9.87 -53.80 -13.00
CA LEU A 137 -10.63 -54.16 -14.20
C LEU A 137 -9.89 -55.18 -15.07
N ASP A 138 -8.58 -55.05 -15.22
CA ASP A 138 -7.77 -56.02 -15.96
C ASP A 138 -7.72 -57.39 -15.27
N GLU A 139 -7.67 -57.41 -13.93
CA GLU A 139 -7.76 -58.64 -13.13
C GLU A 139 -9.13 -59.34 -13.29
N HIS A 140 -10.24 -58.58 -13.31
CA HIS A 140 -11.59 -59.16 -13.49
C HIS A 140 -11.89 -59.64 -14.91
N LYS A 141 -11.11 -59.21 -15.92
CA LYS A 141 -11.27 -59.64 -17.32
C LYS A 141 -10.47 -60.91 -17.66
N LYS A 142 -9.61 -61.39 -16.75
CA LYS A 142 -8.89 -62.65 -16.87
C LYS A 142 -9.69 -63.78 -16.22
#